data_AF-A0AAU6L3S1-F1
#
_entry.id   AF-A0AAU6L3S1-F1
#
_cell.length_a   1.000
_cell.length_b   1.000
_cell.length_c   1.000
_cell.angle_alpha   90.00
_cell.angle_beta   90.00
_cell.angle_gamma   90.00
#
_symmetry.space_group_name_H-M   'P 1'
#
loop_
_entity.id
_entity.type
_entity.pdbx_description
1 polymer ?
#
loop_
_entity_poly.entity_id
_entity_poly.type
_entity_poly.pdbx_seq_one_letter_code
_entity_poly.pdbx_strand_id
1 'polypeptide(L)'
;MTDLTAPLHDAQVTLLRTMAHEYLLRADGSWPTWRWVVHTLDGMDLDAEQLIRSLPRIGTGGTSYGLTRGLGPHIADGEQISLTIAAAAHIDELDSVIVPKFLRVLPYLVAAQRAPMASSQQVHQPRVTSENLLRAFPEMPDFITNWLPGILEGEPATWWGNSSGRDAAQGTWYRDLSREIRHYRGVSTLAEYMTAVAGHLARHDRNITSPGAAAAAVALSYGSSPPAAGAGDTDASSPSVLPPPEEAATMLLTRLADRAGGSTTQYVPLAEFAQPDTVLHTRAVEAANLLGTREQVEILPTLGGGRGTALRITPPGLLEAERIAQARRNAGARHDHAFNELVASAYARERSELDLQEFLATTYYLGEPHAVNTVIDAARELRDHRLAQLDPPEGRPTRLTLTAQGRTCARSGTKASDYVTSQNTPGIQFNQYNYAGSTGAQGQYVTQNAGLRPEQFAEMVRQLRELAPALDVDQSEFVHEVEVLADESLELSERRRAGDRLRGWLEANQGAVGGVQTVLSVLGLFLG
;
A
#
# COMPACT_ATOMS: atom_id res chain seq x y z
N MET A 1 15.04 22.58 -17.09
CA MET A 1 14.02 21.52 -17.13
C MET A 1 14.55 20.45 -18.07
N THR A 2 14.46 19.18 -17.67
CA THR A 2 14.82 18.05 -18.53
C THR A 2 13.92 18.05 -19.76
N ASP A 3 14.51 17.90 -20.94
CA ASP A 3 13.77 17.75 -22.19
C ASP A 3 13.55 16.25 -22.46
N LEU A 4 12.29 15.81 -22.48
CA LEU A 4 11.94 14.42 -22.75
C LEU A 4 12.10 14.04 -24.22
N THR A 5 12.32 15.02 -25.10
CA THR A 5 12.58 14.82 -26.54
C THR A 5 14.06 14.89 -26.88
N ALA A 6 14.93 15.13 -25.89
CA ALA A 6 16.38 15.13 -26.10
C ALA A 6 16.85 13.76 -26.64
N PRO A 7 17.80 13.73 -27.59
CA PRO A 7 18.34 12.47 -28.12
C PRO A 7 18.79 11.53 -27.00
N LEU A 8 18.35 10.28 -27.08
CA LEU A 8 18.75 9.23 -26.15
C LEU A 8 20.02 8.51 -26.64
N HIS A 9 20.73 7.89 -25.70
CA HIS A 9 21.79 6.96 -26.07
C HIS A 9 21.19 5.70 -26.73
N ASP A 10 21.86 5.14 -27.74
CA ASP A 10 21.45 3.89 -28.41
C ASP A 10 21.02 2.77 -27.44
N ALA A 11 21.72 2.57 -26.32
CA ALA A 11 21.34 1.56 -25.33
C ALA A 11 19.98 1.85 -24.65
N GLN A 12 19.66 3.12 -24.38
CA GLN A 12 18.36 3.53 -23.87
C GLN A 12 17.27 3.30 -24.93
N VAL A 13 17.54 3.61 -26.20
CA VAL A 13 16.63 3.33 -27.31
C VAL A 13 16.39 1.83 -27.45
N THR A 14 17.43 0.99 -27.30
CA THR A 14 17.32 -0.47 -27.32
C THR A 14 16.44 -1.01 -26.20
N LEU A 15 16.58 -0.49 -24.96
CA LEU A 15 15.68 -0.83 -23.85
C LEU A 15 14.23 -0.51 -24.21
N LEU A 16 13.97 0.73 -24.66
CA LEU A 16 12.61 1.18 -24.99
C LEU A 16 12.01 0.37 -26.14
N ARG A 17 12.78 0.11 -27.21
CA ARG A 17 12.34 -0.68 -28.36
C ARG A 17 12.03 -2.13 -27.97
N THR A 18 12.85 -2.73 -27.11
CA THR A 18 12.62 -4.08 -26.57
C THR A 18 11.27 -4.17 -25.84
N MET A 19 10.97 -3.19 -24.98
CA MET A 19 9.68 -3.13 -24.27
C MET A 19 8.51 -2.88 -25.21
N ALA A 20 8.65 -1.94 -26.15
CA ALA A 20 7.63 -1.58 -27.12
C ALA A 20 7.29 -2.74 -28.07
N HIS A 21 8.30 -3.47 -28.54
CA HIS A 21 8.12 -4.58 -29.45
C HIS A 21 7.26 -5.69 -28.84
N GLU A 22 7.60 -6.13 -27.63
CA GLU A 22 6.80 -7.14 -26.91
C GLU A 22 5.37 -6.68 -26.65
N TYR A 23 5.21 -5.43 -26.24
CA TYR A 23 3.88 -4.85 -26.03
C TYR A 23 3.02 -4.92 -27.30
N LEU A 24 3.60 -4.58 -28.46
CA LEU A 24 2.89 -4.58 -29.73
C LEU A 24 2.60 -6.00 -30.26
N LEU A 25 3.40 -7.00 -29.91
CA LEU A 25 3.19 -8.40 -30.30
C LEU A 25 2.07 -9.08 -29.50
N ARG A 26 1.79 -8.62 -28.28
CA ARG A 26 0.81 -9.24 -27.39
C ARG A 26 -0.60 -8.74 -27.67
N ALA A 27 -1.48 -9.68 -28.03
CA ALA A 27 -2.87 -9.38 -28.34
C ALA A 27 -3.65 -8.73 -27.17
N ASP A 28 -3.25 -9.03 -25.93
CA ASP A 28 -3.87 -8.50 -24.72
C ASP A 28 -3.37 -7.10 -24.31
N GLY A 29 -2.30 -6.60 -24.96
CA GLY A 29 -1.67 -5.34 -24.61
C GLY A 29 -1.03 -5.34 -23.23
N SER A 30 -0.55 -6.49 -22.76
CA SER A 30 0.23 -6.56 -21.53
C SER A 30 1.69 -6.15 -21.80
N TRP A 31 2.28 -5.40 -20.86
CA TRP A 31 3.71 -5.11 -20.91
C TRP A 31 4.52 -6.36 -20.53
N PRO A 32 5.76 -6.52 -21.03
CA PRO A 32 6.63 -7.60 -20.59
C PRO A 32 6.93 -7.47 -19.09
N THR A 33 7.18 -8.60 -18.43
CA THR A 33 7.66 -8.60 -17.04
C THR A 33 9.09 -8.08 -17.01
N TRP A 34 9.47 -7.42 -15.91
CA TRP A 34 10.79 -6.83 -15.78
C TRP A 34 11.90 -7.87 -15.92
N ARG A 35 11.73 -9.06 -15.33
CA ARG A 35 12.67 -10.18 -15.48
C ARG A 35 12.94 -10.55 -16.94
N TRP A 36 11.92 -10.50 -17.79
CA TRP A 36 12.09 -10.79 -19.22
C TRP A 36 12.91 -9.69 -19.90
N VAL A 37 12.66 -8.42 -19.55
CA VAL A 37 13.42 -7.28 -20.08
C VAL A 37 14.89 -7.37 -19.65
N VAL A 38 15.16 -7.65 -18.38
CA VAL A 38 16.52 -7.86 -17.85
C VAL A 38 17.22 -8.97 -18.61
N HIS A 39 16.62 -10.16 -18.70
CA HIS A 39 17.23 -11.30 -19.40
C HIS A 39 17.53 -11.01 -20.87
N THR A 40 16.64 -10.26 -21.54
CA THR A 40 16.81 -9.89 -22.95
C THR A 40 17.97 -8.92 -23.15
N LEU A 41 18.13 -7.93 -22.25
CA LEU A 41 19.21 -6.96 -22.31
C LEU A 41 20.55 -7.50 -21.81
N ASP A 42 20.55 -8.41 -20.84
CA ASP A 42 21.75 -9.14 -20.40
C ASP A 42 22.37 -9.91 -21.58
N GLY A 43 21.54 -10.49 -22.44
CA GLY A 43 21.99 -11.15 -23.69
C GLY A 43 22.67 -10.22 -24.68
N MET A 44 22.55 -8.90 -24.50
CA MET A 44 23.18 -7.85 -25.29
C MET A 44 24.30 -7.12 -24.53
N ASP A 45 24.69 -7.61 -23.35
CA ASP A 45 25.65 -6.96 -22.45
C ASP A 45 25.22 -5.55 -22.00
N LEU A 46 23.91 -5.37 -21.73
CA LEU A 46 23.31 -4.11 -21.31
C LEU A 46 22.64 -4.24 -19.94
N ASP A 47 23.03 -3.38 -18.99
CA ASP A 47 22.40 -3.30 -17.67
C ASP A 47 21.03 -2.59 -17.74
N ALA A 48 19.96 -3.37 -17.74
CA ALA A 48 18.59 -2.89 -17.82
C ALA A 48 18.22 -1.91 -16.69
N GLU A 49 18.70 -2.16 -15.46
CA GLU A 49 18.37 -1.35 -14.29
C GLU A 49 19.08 0.00 -14.34
N GLN A 50 20.36 0.02 -14.71
CA GLN A 50 21.08 1.25 -14.95
C GLN A 50 20.44 2.06 -16.08
N LEU A 51 20.09 1.40 -17.19
CA LEU A 51 19.49 2.06 -18.35
C LEU A 51 18.14 2.69 -18.01
N ILE A 52 17.22 1.97 -17.35
CA ILE A 52 15.90 2.49 -17.07
C ILE A 52 15.94 3.68 -16.07
N ARG A 53 16.85 3.64 -15.10
CA ARG A 53 17.06 4.74 -14.15
C ARG A 53 17.69 5.98 -14.79
N SER A 54 18.42 5.80 -15.88
CA SER A 54 19.06 6.89 -16.62
C SER A 54 18.11 7.63 -17.58
N LEU A 55 16.89 7.11 -17.80
CA LEU A 55 15.94 7.72 -18.72
C LEU A 55 15.50 9.12 -18.26
N PRO A 56 15.28 10.07 -19.19
CA PRO A 56 14.91 11.43 -18.82
C PRO A 56 13.53 11.47 -18.16
N ARG A 57 13.41 12.30 -17.12
CA ARG A 57 12.18 12.55 -16.36
C ARG A 57 12.02 14.05 -16.07
N ILE A 58 10.78 14.50 -15.96
CA ILE A 58 10.37 15.84 -15.55
C ILE A 58 9.51 15.79 -14.30
N GLY A 59 9.50 16.90 -13.55
CA GLY A 59 8.88 16.97 -12.23
C GLY A 59 9.85 16.57 -11.12
N THR A 60 9.52 16.94 -9.89
CA THR A 60 10.31 16.60 -8.70
C THR A 60 9.43 15.94 -7.65
N GLY A 61 9.99 14.98 -6.89
CA GLY A 61 9.27 14.28 -5.84
C GLY A 61 8.20 13.30 -6.33
N GLY A 62 7.08 13.21 -5.60
CA GLY A 62 6.01 12.21 -5.81
C GLY A 62 5.20 12.35 -7.10
N THR A 63 5.37 13.44 -7.87
CA THR A 63 4.72 13.66 -9.17
C THR A 63 5.79 13.85 -10.25
N SER A 64 6.38 12.75 -10.69
CA SER A 64 7.33 12.73 -11.81
C SER A 64 6.75 12.01 -13.03
N TYR A 65 7.06 12.51 -14.22
CA TYR A 65 6.69 11.92 -15.50
C TYR A 65 7.95 11.71 -16.34
N GLY A 66 8.03 10.58 -17.03
CA GLY A 66 9.16 10.25 -17.89
C GLY A 66 8.74 9.33 -19.02
N LEU A 67 9.72 8.70 -19.67
CA LEU A 67 9.48 7.75 -20.76
C LEU A 67 8.86 6.43 -20.26
N THR A 68 8.95 6.16 -18.96
CA THR A 68 8.40 4.96 -18.31
C THR A 68 7.58 5.30 -17.07
N ARG A 69 6.66 4.40 -16.70
CA ARG A 69 5.88 4.42 -15.46
C ARG A 69 6.12 3.12 -14.67
N GLY A 70 5.95 3.20 -13.35
CA GLY A 70 6.20 2.08 -12.43
C GLY A 70 7.63 2.05 -11.89
N LEU A 71 8.35 3.18 -11.94
CA LEU A 71 9.70 3.25 -11.38
C LEU A 71 9.63 3.49 -9.87
N GLY A 72 9.58 2.41 -9.10
CA GLY A 72 9.87 2.39 -7.68
C GLY A 72 11.38 2.46 -7.37
N PRO A 73 11.75 2.58 -6.09
CA PRO A 73 13.15 2.47 -5.67
C PRO A 73 13.74 1.09 -5.96
N HIS A 74 12.89 0.05 -6.00
CA HIS A 74 13.20 -1.30 -6.42
C HIS A 74 12.16 -1.75 -7.46
N ILE A 75 12.61 -2.48 -8.47
CA ILE A 75 11.74 -3.02 -9.53
C ILE A 75 11.73 -4.54 -9.36
N ALA A 76 10.56 -5.10 -9.05
CA ALA A 76 10.46 -6.55 -8.84
C ALA A 76 10.50 -7.32 -10.17
N ASP A 77 11.04 -8.54 -10.18
CA ASP A 77 11.09 -9.42 -11.36
C ASP A 77 9.75 -9.57 -12.10
N GLY A 78 8.66 -9.66 -11.36
CA GLY A 78 7.31 -9.82 -11.89
C GLY A 78 6.62 -8.51 -12.27
N GLU A 79 7.23 -7.36 -11.98
CA GLU A 79 6.65 -6.05 -12.24
C GLU A 79 6.56 -5.77 -13.75
N GLN A 80 5.49 -5.09 -14.16
CA GLN A 80 5.25 -4.69 -15.54
C GLN A 80 5.45 -3.18 -15.67
N ILE A 81 6.63 -2.79 -16.13
CA ILE A 81 6.94 -1.39 -16.40
C ILE A 81 6.31 -1.01 -17.74
N SER A 82 5.56 0.09 -17.74
CA SER A 82 4.89 0.59 -18.93
C SER A 82 5.63 1.76 -19.56
N LEU A 83 5.61 1.85 -20.89
CA LEU A 83 6.05 3.05 -21.59
C LEU A 83 4.93 4.08 -21.62
N THR A 84 5.29 5.36 -21.50
CA THR A 84 4.36 6.48 -21.67
C THR A 84 4.35 6.93 -23.14
N ILE A 85 3.41 7.79 -23.50
CA ILE A 85 3.36 8.45 -24.82
C ILE A 85 4.63 9.25 -25.10
N ALA A 86 5.35 9.72 -24.07
CA ALA A 86 6.64 10.37 -24.24
C ALA A 86 7.68 9.46 -24.91
N ALA A 87 7.64 8.15 -24.65
CA ALA A 87 8.59 7.21 -25.23
C ALA A 87 8.45 7.12 -26.76
N ALA A 88 7.26 7.40 -27.30
CA ALA A 88 7.02 7.39 -28.74
C ALA A 88 7.82 8.47 -29.50
N ALA A 89 8.32 9.50 -28.82
CA ALA A 89 9.25 10.47 -29.42
C ALA A 89 10.58 9.83 -29.85
N HIS A 90 10.89 8.63 -29.35
CA HIS A 90 12.14 7.91 -29.59
C HIS A 90 11.94 6.55 -30.27
N ILE A 91 10.70 6.15 -30.55
CA ILE A 91 10.34 4.82 -31.06
C ILE A 91 9.32 4.97 -32.19
N ASP A 92 9.78 4.85 -33.44
CA ASP A 92 8.96 5.01 -34.64
C ASP A 92 7.76 4.04 -34.68
N GLU A 93 7.91 2.85 -34.11
CA GLU A 93 6.85 1.84 -34.03
C GLU A 93 5.69 2.33 -33.14
N LEU A 94 6.01 2.96 -32.00
CA LEU A 94 4.97 3.55 -31.14
C LEU A 94 4.41 4.84 -31.72
N ASP A 95 5.24 5.67 -32.36
CA ASP A 95 4.79 6.90 -33.00
C ASP A 95 3.75 6.60 -34.09
N SER A 96 4.07 5.70 -35.01
CA SER A 96 3.15 5.33 -36.10
C SER A 96 1.87 4.63 -35.61
N VAL A 97 1.98 3.77 -34.60
CA VAL A 97 0.87 2.93 -34.14
C VAL A 97 0.02 3.60 -33.09
N ILE A 98 0.58 4.27 -32.08
CA ILE A 98 -0.17 4.72 -30.90
C ILE A 98 -0.45 6.22 -30.94
N VAL A 99 0.54 7.05 -31.28
CA VAL A 99 0.47 8.51 -31.13
C VAL A 99 -0.70 9.15 -31.89
N PRO A 100 -0.95 8.86 -33.19
CA PRO A 100 -2.09 9.40 -33.91
C PRO A 100 -3.44 9.10 -33.26
N LYS A 101 -3.60 7.92 -32.63
CA LYS A 101 -4.86 7.51 -32.01
C LYS A 101 -5.02 8.16 -30.65
N PHE A 102 -3.95 8.21 -29.86
CA PHE A 102 -3.92 8.96 -28.60
C PHE A 102 -4.26 10.44 -28.81
N LEU A 103 -3.57 11.11 -29.75
CA LEU A 103 -3.79 12.53 -30.06
C LEU A 103 -5.16 12.79 -30.67
N ARG A 104 -5.79 11.79 -31.29
CA ARG A 104 -7.17 11.90 -31.77
C ARG A 104 -8.21 11.73 -30.65
N VAL A 105 -7.94 10.87 -29.68
CA VAL A 105 -8.80 10.64 -28.50
C VAL A 105 -8.73 11.82 -27.52
N LEU A 106 -7.56 12.44 -27.36
CA LEU A 106 -7.35 13.50 -26.36
C LEU A 106 -8.32 14.69 -26.50
N PRO A 107 -8.55 15.30 -27.69
CA PRO A 107 -9.55 16.33 -27.89
C PRO A 107 -10.98 15.86 -27.56
N TYR A 108 -11.30 14.60 -27.83
CA TYR A 108 -12.58 14.01 -27.47
C TYR A 108 -12.76 13.94 -25.95
N LEU A 109 -11.74 13.52 -25.20
CA LEU A 109 -11.78 13.52 -23.73
C LEU A 109 -11.94 14.95 -23.19
N VAL A 110 -11.22 15.93 -23.76
CA VAL A 110 -11.38 17.35 -23.40
C VAL A 110 -12.81 17.84 -23.67
N ALA A 111 -13.41 17.43 -24.79
CA ALA A 111 -14.79 17.80 -25.14
C ALA A 111 -15.80 17.14 -24.19
N ALA A 112 -15.66 15.84 -23.92
CA ALA A 112 -16.51 15.09 -23.00
C ALA A 112 -16.49 15.69 -21.59
N GLN A 113 -15.31 16.10 -21.10
CA GLN A 113 -15.18 16.74 -19.79
C GLN A 113 -15.86 18.13 -19.74
N ARG A 114 -15.99 18.81 -20.87
CA ARG A 114 -16.64 20.12 -20.99
C ARG A 114 -18.13 20.04 -21.32
N ALA A 115 -18.66 18.85 -21.58
CA ALA A 115 -20.06 18.69 -21.90
C ALA A 115 -20.92 19.25 -20.75
N PRO A 116 -22.03 19.95 -21.06
CA PRO A 116 -22.91 20.49 -20.04
C PRO A 116 -23.42 19.35 -19.16
N MET A 117 -23.37 19.55 -17.83
CA MET A 117 -23.91 18.59 -16.88
C MET A 117 -25.44 18.53 -17.05
N ALA A 118 -25.99 17.32 -17.11
CA ALA A 118 -27.42 17.09 -17.30
C ALA A 118 -28.26 17.55 -16.09
N SER A 119 -27.64 17.70 -14.92
CA SER A 119 -28.31 18.11 -13.68
C SER A 119 -27.40 19.05 -12.88
N SER A 120 -28.00 20.12 -12.33
CA SER A 120 -27.37 21.02 -11.36
C SER A 120 -27.44 20.51 -9.92
N GLN A 121 -28.25 19.46 -9.66
CA GLN A 121 -28.52 18.93 -8.33
C GLN A 121 -27.70 17.68 -7.99
N GLN A 122 -27.06 17.06 -8.99
CA GLN A 122 -26.24 15.87 -8.80
C GLN A 122 -24.80 16.13 -9.23
N VAL A 123 -23.85 15.78 -8.36
CA VAL A 123 -22.42 15.85 -8.67
C VAL A 123 -22.11 14.71 -9.64
N HIS A 124 -22.17 15.00 -10.94
CA HIS A 124 -21.70 14.07 -11.98
C HIS A 124 -20.24 14.36 -12.27
N GLN A 125 -19.38 13.35 -12.08
CA GLN A 125 -18.06 13.38 -12.70
C GLN A 125 -18.21 13.01 -14.18
N PRO A 126 -17.67 13.83 -15.11
CA PRO A 126 -17.69 13.46 -16.52
C PRO A 126 -16.96 12.13 -16.69
N ARG A 127 -17.64 11.15 -17.29
CA ARG A 127 -17.14 9.81 -17.48
C ARG A 127 -17.11 9.48 -18.96
N VAL A 128 -16.04 8.83 -19.41
CA VAL A 128 -15.93 8.24 -20.74
C VAL A 128 -15.84 6.73 -20.61
N THR A 129 -16.64 6.02 -21.38
CA THR A 129 -16.59 4.56 -21.50
C THR A 129 -15.98 4.13 -22.84
N SER A 130 -15.49 2.89 -22.89
CA SER A 130 -15.11 2.22 -24.15
C SER A 130 -16.19 2.33 -25.23
N GLU A 131 -17.47 2.15 -24.90
CA GLU A 131 -18.58 2.32 -25.84
C GLU A 131 -18.70 3.75 -26.38
N ASN A 132 -18.47 4.75 -25.54
CA ASN A 132 -18.52 6.15 -25.97
C ASN A 132 -17.42 6.42 -27.01
N LEU A 133 -16.24 5.82 -26.83
CA LEU A 133 -15.13 5.93 -27.76
C LEU A 133 -15.36 5.14 -29.05
N LEU A 134 -15.84 3.90 -28.97
CA LEU A 134 -16.18 3.11 -30.17
C LEU A 134 -17.26 3.81 -31.00
N ARG A 135 -18.23 4.44 -30.35
CA ARG A 135 -19.25 5.24 -31.04
C ARG A 135 -18.66 6.49 -31.70
N ALA A 136 -17.69 7.14 -31.06
CA ALA A 136 -17.04 8.33 -31.59
C ALA A 136 -15.99 8.03 -32.68
N PHE A 137 -15.41 6.83 -32.65
CA PHE A 137 -14.32 6.37 -33.52
C PHE A 137 -14.59 4.93 -34.00
N PRO A 138 -15.62 4.71 -34.85
CA PRO A 138 -16.02 3.37 -35.28
C PRO A 138 -14.94 2.63 -36.09
N GLU A 139 -13.98 3.36 -36.67
CA GLU A 139 -12.83 2.81 -37.38
C GLU A 139 -11.62 2.54 -36.46
N MET A 140 -11.74 2.76 -35.15
CA MET A 140 -10.69 2.43 -34.19
C MET A 140 -10.54 0.90 -34.11
N PRO A 141 -9.36 0.32 -34.38
CA PRO A 141 -9.16 -1.11 -34.26
C PRO A 141 -9.41 -1.59 -32.83
N ASP A 142 -10.04 -2.76 -32.67
CA ASP A 142 -10.39 -3.32 -31.35
C ASP A 142 -9.20 -3.41 -30.39
N PHE A 143 -8.01 -3.74 -30.91
CA PHE A 143 -6.79 -3.81 -30.10
C PHE A 143 -6.44 -2.45 -29.48
N ILE A 144 -6.64 -1.34 -30.20
CA ILE A 144 -6.42 0.01 -29.65
C ILE A 144 -7.43 0.30 -28.54
N THR A 145 -8.69 -0.09 -28.71
CA THR A 145 -9.73 0.10 -27.67
C THR A 145 -9.40 -0.66 -26.39
N ASN A 146 -8.76 -1.83 -26.52
CA ASN A 146 -8.30 -2.64 -25.39
C ASN A 146 -7.04 -2.07 -24.72
N TRP A 147 -6.15 -1.44 -25.49
CA TRP A 147 -4.88 -0.87 -25.02
C TRP A 147 -5.04 0.52 -24.38
N LEU A 148 -6.01 1.28 -24.86
CA LEU A 148 -6.22 2.67 -24.48
C LEU A 148 -6.35 2.91 -22.96
N PRO A 149 -7.00 2.04 -22.14
CA PRO A 149 -7.01 2.20 -20.69
C PRO A 149 -5.61 2.29 -20.09
N GLY A 150 -4.73 1.36 -20.48
CA GLY A 150 -3.36 1.29 -19.98
C GLY A 150 -2.54 2.48 -20.44
N ILE A 151 -2.68 2.89 -21.70
CA ILE A 151 -2.06 4.10 -22.24
C ILE A 151 -2.50 5.31 -21.42
N LEU A 152 -3.81 5.53 -21.29
CA LEU A 152 -4.35 6.67 -20.54
C LEU A 152 -3.85 6.64 -19.09
N GLU A 153 -3.76 5.47 -18.45
CA GLU A 153 -3.28 5.36 -17.07
C GLU A 153 -1.86 5.89 -16.88
N GLY A 154 -1.01 5.71 -17.89
CA GLY A 154 0.33 6.26 -17.95
C GLY A 154 0.39 7.79 -18.05
N GLU A 155 -0.70 8.44 -18.46
CA GLU A 155 -0.65 9.81 -18.94
C GLU A 155 -1.16 10.86 -17.92
N PRO A 156 -0.37 11.92 -17.66
CA PRO A 156 -0.75 13.05 -16.80
C PRO A 156 -2.07 13.68 -17.20
N ALA A 157 -2.47 13.63 -18.47
CA ALA A 157 -3.79 14.09 -18.89
C ALA A 157 -4.96 13.45 -18.13
N THR A 158 -4.74 12.30 -17.48
CA THR A 158 -5.79 11.53 -16.85
C THR A 158 -5.47 10.97 -15.44
N TRP A 159 -4.36 11.41 -14.81
CA TRP A 159 -3.99 10.96 -13.46
C TRP A 159 -4.95 11.42 -12.36
N TRP A 160 -5.55 12.59 -12.50
CA TRP A 160 -6.35 13.22 -11.46
C TRP A 160 -7.85 12.86 -11.50
N GLY A 161 -8.22 11.84 -12.28
CA GLY A 161 -9.57 11.27 -12.23
C GLY A 161 -9.76 10.45 -10.95
N ASN A 162 -10.87 10.64 -10.23
CA ASN A 162 -11.10 9.95 -8.97
C ASN A 162 -11.34 8.44 -9.13
N SER A 163 -11.66 7.97 -10.33
CA SER A 163 -11.79 6.54 -10.57
C SER A 163 -11.55 6.14 -12.03
N SER A 164 -11.01 4.94 -12.19
CA SER A 164 -10.98 4.18 -13.43
C SER A 164 -11.31 2.73 -13.08
N GLY A 165 -11.89 1.99 -14.02
CA GLY A 165 -12.26 0.61 -13.76
C GLY A 165 -12.76 -0.12 -14.98
N ARG A 166 -12.94 -1.43 -14.81
CA ARG A 166 -13.66 -2.28 -15.75
C ARG A 166 -15.00 -2.63 -15.13
N ASP A 167 -16.08 -2.44 -15.89
CA ASP A 167 -17.37 -3.01 -15.58
C ASP A 167 -17.32 -4.50 -15.89
N ALA A 168 -17.27 -5.33 -14.85
CA ALA A 168 -17.17 -6.78 -14.98
C ALA A 168 -18.38 -7.39 -15.69
N ALA A 169 -19.56 -6.76 -15.65
CA ALA A 169 -20.77 -7.28 -16.28
C ALA A 169 -20.76 -7.08 -17.80
N GLN A 170 -20.11 -6.00 -18.26
CA GLN A 170 -20.13 -5.60 -19.67
C GLN A 170 -18.79 -5.80 -20.38
N GLY A 171 -17.72 -6.09 -19.65
CA GLY A 171 -16.36 -6.11 -20.18
C GLY A 171 -15.89 -4.73 -20.68
N THR A 172 -16.64 -3.67 -20.37
CA THR A 172 -16.34 -2.30 -20.79
C THR A 172 -15.45 -1.64 -19.74
N TRP A 173 -14.52 -0.82 -20.17
CA TRP A 173 -13.78 0.04 -19.26
C TRP A 173 -14.40 1.44 -19.23
N TYR A 174 -14.21 2.13 -18.11
CA TYR A 174 -14.58 3.52 -17.95
C TYR A 174 -13.46 4.32 -17.28
N ARG A 175 -13.49 5.64 -17.49
CA ARG A 175 -12.60 6.59 -16.85
C ARG A 175 -13.30 7.89 -16.50
N ASP A 176 -13.14 8.33 -15.26
CA ASP A 176 -13.60 9.65 -14.85
C ASP A 176 -12.58 10.72 -15.27
N LEU A 177 -13.09 11.84 -15.77
CA LEU A 177 -12.29 12.93 -16.32
C LEU A 177 -12.25 14.10 -15.34
N SER A 178 -11.04 14.42 -14.92
CA SER A 178 -10.78 15.54 -14.02
C SER A 178 -10.72 16.87 -14.78
N ARG A 179 -10.70 18.00 -14.07
CA ARG A 179 -10.67 19.33 -14.69
C ARG A 179 -9.35 19.61 -15.41
N GLU A 180 -8.29 18.95 -14.96
CA GLU A 180 -6.90 19.10 -15.40
C GLU A 180 -6.73 18.74 -16.88
N ILE A 181 -7.54 17.80 -17.40
CA ILE A 181 -7.52 17.42 -18.82
C ILE A 181 -7.79 18.61 -19.76
N ARG A 182 -8.42 19.69 -19.26
CA ARG A 182 -8.64 20.93 -20.03
C ARG A 182 -7.35 21.64 -20.42
N HIS A 183 -6.23 21.37 -19.74
CA HIS A 183 -4.94 21.95 -20.08
C HIS A 183 -4.36 21.44 -21.40
N TYR A 184 -4.88 20.33 -21.92
CA TYR A 184 -4.47 19.72 -23.18
C TYR A 184 -5.36 20.15 -24.35
N ARG A 185 -6.14 21.22 -24.19
CA ARG A 185 -6.97 21.77 -25.27
C ARG A 185 -6.10 22.26 -26.41
N GLY A 186 -6.41 21.82 -27.63
CA GLY A 186 -5.71 22.25 -28.84
C GLY A 186 -4.38 21.53 -29.06
N VAL A 187 -4.02 20.58 -28.21
CA VAL A 187 -2.89 19.68 -28.44
C VAL A 187 -3.22 18.77 -29.62
N SER A 188 -2.39 18.83 -30.64
CA SER A 188 -2.56 18.10 -31.90
C SER A 188 -1.30 17.34 -32.33
N THR A 189 -0.17 17.64 -31.72
CA THR A 189 1.12 16.97 -31.96
C THR A 189 1.72 16.45 -30.66
N LEU A 190 2.66 15.49 -30.78
CA LEU A 190 3.37 14.95 -29.62
C LEU A 190 4.19 16.04 -28.91
N ALA A 191 4.88 16.91 -29.66
CA ALA A 191 5.66 18.00 -29.07
C ALA A 191 4.80 19.00 -28.27
N GLU A 192 3.60 19.33 -28.77
CA GLU A 192 2.62 20.14 -28.04
C GLU A 192 2.14 19.45 -26.77
N TYR A 193 1.89 18.12 -26.84
CA TYR A 193 1.49 17.32 -25.69
C TYR A 193 2.56 17.36 -24.59
N MET A 194 3.82 17.12 -24.94
CA MET A 194 4.95 17.12 -24.01
C MET A 194 5.13 18.50 -23.34
N THR A 195 4.96 19.57 -24.11
CA THR A 195 4.99 20.94 -23.59
C THR A 195 3.85 21.19 -22.59
N ALA A 196 2.64 20.71 -22.91
CA ALA A 196 1.47 20.82 -22.02
C ALA A 196 1.66 20.04 -20.72
N VAL A 197 2.21 18.82 -20.78
CA VAL A 197 2.55 18.01 -19.59
C VAL A 197 3.55 18.75 -18.70
N ALA A 198 4.65 19.24 -19.28
CA ALA A 198 5.70 19.95 -18.54
C ALA A 198 5.15 21.20 -17.83
N GLY A 199 4.31 21.99 -18.52
CA GLY A 199 3.63 23.15 -17.94
C GLY A 199 2.58 22.77 -16.88
N HIS A 200 1.99 21.58 -16.96
CA HIS A 200 1.05 21.08 -15.96
C HIS A 200 1.76 20.66 -14.67
N LEU A 201 2.83 19.86 -14.76
CA LEU A 201 3.62 19.42 -13.61
C LEU A 201 4.26 20.59 -12.87
N ALA A 202 4.82 21.57 -13.60
CA ALA A 202 5.40 22.77 -12.98
C ALA A 202 4.35 23.61 -12.21
N ARG A 203 3.07 23.56 -12.60
CA ARG A 203 1.99 24.20 -11.83
C ARG A 203 1.65 23.40 -10.57
N HIS A 204 1.64 22.08 -10.67
CA HIS A 204 1.37 21.20 -9.54
C HIS A 204 2.43 21.35 -8.45
N ASP A 205 3.72 21.34 -8.82
CA ASP A 205 4.82 21.52 -7.87
C ASP A 205 4.73 22.87 -7.15
N ARG A 206 4.40 23.96 -7.86
CA ARG A 206 4.18 25.27 -7.22
C ARG A 206 3.02 25.27 -6.22
N ASN A 207 1.94 24.54 -6.50
CA ASN A 207 0.81 24.46 -5.58
C ASN A 207 1.16 23.67 -4.30
N ILE A 208 2.02 22.64 -4.41
CA ILE A 208 2.49 21.87 -3.25
C ILE A 208 3.50 22.69 -2.42
N THR A 209 4.48 23.32 -3.08
CA THR A 209 5.61 23.97 -2.40
C THR A 209 5.26 25.37 -1.87
N SER A 210 4.14 25.98 -2.27
CA SER A 210 3.74 27.31 -1.75
C SER A 210 3.42 27.26 -0.25
N PRO A 211 4.28 27.78 0.64
CA PRO A 211 4.10 27.69 2.09
C PRO A 211 2.87 28.46 2.58
N GLY A 212 2.39 29.42 1.78
CA GLY A 212 1.22 30.25 2.09
C GLY A 212 -0.13 29.62 1.79
N ALA A 213 -0.22 28.59 0.94
CA ALA A 213 -1.51 27.99 0.55
C ALA A 213 -2.12 27.16 1.69
N ALA A 214 -1.29 26.41 2.43
CA ALA A 214 -1.72 25.68 3.63
C ALA A 214 -2.10 26.65 4.77
N ALA A 215 -1.34 27.72 4.98
CA ALA A 215 -1.62 28.72 6.00
C ALA A 215 -2.89 29.55 5.70
N ALA A 216 -3.13 29.90 4.43
CA ALA A 216 -4.31 30.66 4.01
C ALA A 216 -5.59 29.81 3.95
N ALA A 217 -5.51 28.53 3.60
CA ALA A 217 -6.66 27.62 3.65
C ALA A 217 -7.12 27.36 5.10
N VAL A 218 -6.19 27.28 6.05
CA VAL A 218 -6.51 27.26 7.48
C VAL A 218 -7.09 28.60 7.94
N ALA A 219 -6.52 29.73 7.51
CA ALA A 219 -7.03 31.06 7.90
C ALA A 219 -8.44 31.38 7.35
N LEU A 220 -8.77 30.91 6.13
CA LEU A 220 -10.11 31.10 5.53
C LEU A 220 -11.15 30.12 6.08
N SER A 221 -10.74 28.97 6.63
CA SER A 221 -11.63 28.03 7.33
C SER A 221 -12.08 28.53 8.71
N TYR A 222 -11.39 29.52 9.29
CA TYR A 222 -11.73 30.11 10.60
C TYR A 222 -12.36 31.52 10.50
N GLY A 223 -12.72 31.96 9.30
CA GLY A 223 -13.43 33.23 9.08
C GLY A 223 -14.91 33.19 9.48
N SER A 224 -15.22 32.77 10.70
CA SER A 224 -16.51 33.04 11.33
C SER A 224 -16.41 34.38 12.04
N SER A 225 -17.33 35.30 11.76
CA SER A 225 -17.49 36.57 12.49
C SER A 225 -17.46 36.35 14.00
N PRO A 226 -16.80 37.22 14.78
CA PRO A 226 -16.76 37.07 16.23
C PRO A 226 -18.17 37.27 16.80
N PRO A 227 -18.70 36.34 17.61
CA PRO A 227 -19.84 36.65 18.46
C PRO A 227 -19.37 37.63 19.54
N ALA A 228 -20.26 38.56 19.88
CA ALA A 228 -20.06 39.53 20.93
C ALA A 228 -19.68 38.85 22.26
N ALA A 229 -18.77 39.51 22.97
CA ALA A 229 -18.20 39.11 24.24
C ALA A 229 -19.24 38.55 25.23
N GLY A 230 -19.14 37.24 25.47
CA GLY A 230 -19.69 36.57 26.64
C GLY A 230 -18.54 35.87 27.36
N ALA A 231 -18.14 36.41 28.51
CA ALA A 231 -17.15 35.80 29.38
C ALA A 231 -17.68 34.47 29.91
N GLY A 232 -17.12 33.37 29.43
CA GLY A 232 -17.32 32.03 29.96
C GLY A 232 -15.99 31.31 29.95
N ASP A 233 -15.44 31.10 31.15
CA ASP A 233 -14.32 30.20 31.42
C ASP A 233 -14.62 28.84 30.78
N THR A 234 -13.94 28.54 29.68
CA THR A 234 -13.81 27.18 29.16
C THR A 234 -12.37 26.76 29.39
N ASP A 235 -12.17 26.16 30.56
CA ASP A 235 -10.94 25.47 30.93
C ASP A 235 -10.85 24.18 30.09
N ALA A 236 -10.40 24.33 28.84
CA ALA A 236 -10.17 23.24 27.89
C ALA A 236 -8.70 22.81 27.92
N SER A 237 -8.21 22.47 29.11
CA SER A 237 -6.95 21.73 29.28
C SER A 237 -7.24 20.23 29.12
N SER A 238 -7.60 19.78 27.91
CA SER A 238 -7.57 18.35 27.63
C SER A 238 -6.12 17.89 27.77
N PRO A 239 -5.80 16.95 28.67
CA PRO A 239 -4.43 16.49 28.86
C PRO A 239 -3.93 15.92 27.54
N SER A 240 -2.88 16.53 26.99
CA SER A 240 -2.19 16.02 25.81
C SER A 240 -1.55 14.68 26.20
N VAL A 241 -2.21 13.58 25.85
CA VAL A 241 -1.66 12.23 26.07
C VAL A 241 -0.50 12.07 25.12
N LEU A 242 0.72 12.05 25.66
CA LEU A 242 1.91 11.83 24.86
C LEU A 242 1.85 10.45 24.20
N PRO A 243 2.22 10.34 22.91
CA PRO A 243 2.35 9.04 22.28
C PRO A 243 3.42 8.20 23.00
N PRO A 244 3.26 6.87 23.06
CA PRO A 244 4.31 5.96 23.50
C PRO A 244 5.63 6.18 22.72
N PRO A 245 6.80 5.85 23.29
CA PRO A 245 8.10 6.05 22.62
C PRO A 245 8.19 5.45 21.21
N GLU A 246 7.63 4.26 20.99
CA GLU A 246 7.61 3.58 19.69
C GLU A 246 6.79 4.33 18.63
N GLU A 247 5.61 4.81 19.04
CA GLU A 247 4.75 5.61 18.17
C GLU A 247 5.41 6.95 17.87
N ALA A 248 6.02 7.59 18.87
CA ALA A 248 6.78 8.82 18.70
C ALA A 248 7.98 8.64 17.76
N ALA A 249 8.69 7.50 17.82
CA ALA A 249 9.76 7.16 16.89
C ALA A 249 9.24 6.98 15.45
N THR A 250 8.11 6.30 15.28
CA THR A 250 7.47 6.12 13.96
C THR A 250 7.02 7.46 13.37
N MET A 251 6.43 8.32 14.20
CA MET A 251 6.07 9.71 13.84
C MET A 251 7.29 10.53 13.45
N LEU A 252 8.35 10.48 14.24
CA LEU A 252 9.58 11.23 14.00
C LEU A 252 10.26 10.78 12.71
N LEU A 253 10.37 9.46 12.48
CA LEU A 253 11.00 8.90 11.29
C LEU A 253 10.29 9.33 10.00
N THR A 254 8.96 9.20 9.98
CA THR A 254 8.15 9.60 8.81
C THR A 254 8.23 11.10 8.54
N ARG A 255 8.08 11.94 9.57
CA ARG A 255 8.24 13.40 9.42
C ARG A 255 9.65 13.80 9.02
N LEU A 256 10.68 13.11 9.51
CA LEU A 256 12.07 13.36 9.14
C LEU A 256 12.30 13.05 7.66
N ALA A 257 11.79 11.91 7.17
CA ALA A 257 11.87 11.53 5.76
C ALA A 257 11.19 12.57 4.84
N ASP A 258 9.99 13.01 5.21
CA ASP A 258 9.24 14.04 4.48
C ASP A 258 10.01 15.37 4.46
N ARG A 259 10.53 15.80 5.61
CA ARG A 259 11.26 17.07 5.75
C ARG A 259 12.61 17.07 5.03
N ALA A 260 13.26 15.91 4.98
CA ALA A 260 14.48 15.69 4.22
C ALA A 260 14.23 15.52 2.70
N GLY A 261 12.97 15.48 2.26
CA GLY A 261 12.62 15.24 0.85
C GLY A 261 13.18 13.92 0.31
N GLY A 262 13.29 12.90 1.17
CA GLY A 262 13.94 11.62 0.86
C GLY A 262 15.48 11.66 0.79
N SER A 263 16.11 12.79 1.12
CA SER A 263 17.58 12.91 1.11
C SER A 263 18.22 12.36 2.39
N THR A 264 19.18 11.45 2.24
CA THR A 264 20.01 10.92 3.36
C THR A 264 21.20 11.82 3.70
N THR A 265 21.36 12.97 3.03
CA THR A 265 22.43 13.93 3.28
C THR A 265 21.95 15.18 4.01
N GLN A 266 20.62 15.37 4.12
CA GLN A 266 20.04 16.54 4.75
C GLN A 266 19.96 16.38 6.27
N TYR A 267 20.37 17.41 6.99
CA TYR A 267 20.21 17.51 8.44
C TYR A 267 18.95 18.30 8.77
N VAL A 268 18.16 17.80 9.72
CA VAL A 268 16.96 18.46 10.23
C VAL A 268 17.10 18.66 11.75
N PRO A 269 17.00 19.89 12.27
CA PRO A 269 17.02 20.12 13.71
C PRO A 269 15.88 19.40 14.43
N LEU A 270 16.19 18.65 15.50
CA LEU A 270 15.20 17.93 16.30
C LEU A 270 14.14 18.88 16.89
N ALA A 271 14.53 20.12 17.17
CA ALA A 271 13.64 21.15 17.68
C ALA A 271 12.47 21.47 16.72
N GLU A 272 12.60 21.23 15.40
CA GLU A 272 11.50 21.42 14.45
C GLU A 272 10.31 20.47 14.72
N PHE A 273 10.53 19.34 15.39
CA PHE A 273 9.48 18.35 15.65
C PHE A 273 8.77 18.53 17.00
N ALA A 274 9.24 19.46 17.84
CA ALA A 274 8.80 19.59 19.22
C ALA A 274 8.28 21.00 19.59
N GLN A 275 8.42 22.00 18.72
CA GLN A 275 8.16 23.38 19.11
C GLN A 275 6.66 23.71 19.25
N PRO A 276 6.25 24.48 20.30
CA PRO A 276 7.03 24.96 21.45
C PRO A 276 6.88 24.10 22.73
N ASP A 277 6.36 22.88 22.66
CA ASP A 277 6.02 22.06 23.84
C ASP A 277 7.25 21.31 24.39
N THR A 278 7.65 21.63 25.64
CA THR A 278 8.78 20.99 26.32
C THR A 278 8.58 19.49 26.53
N VAL A 279 7.34 19.04 26.71
CA VAL A 279 7.01 17.63 26.91
C VAL A 279 7.15 16.86 25.60
N LEU A 280 6.71 17.45 24.48
CA LEU A 280 6.96 16.89 23.15
C LEU A 280 8.45 16.86 22.83
N HIS A 281 9.25 17.81 23.33
CA HIS A 281 10.69 17.79 23.15
C HIS A 281 11.36 16.60 23.83
N THR A 282 11.03 16.33 25.09
CA THR A 282 11.53 15.13 25.80
C THR A 282 11.18 13.86 25.04
N ARG A 283 9.93 13.74 24.58
CA ARG A 283 9.49 12.57 23.80
C ARG A 283 10.21 12.45 22.45
N ALA A 284 10.45 13.57 21.76
CA ALA A 284 11.19 13.59 20.50
C ALA A 284 12.66 13.16 20.68
N VAL A 285 13.29 13.51 21.80
CA VAL A 285 14.65 13.05 22.15
C VAL A 285 14.67 11.54 22.37
N GLU A 286 13.73 10.99 23.14
CA GLU A 286 13.61 9.54 23.34
C GLU A 286 13.38 8.80 22.03
N ALA A 287 12.46 9.30 21.19
CA ALA A 287 12.18 8.79 19.87
C ALA A 287 13.44 8.80 18.97
N ALA A 288 14.18 9.91 18.96
CA ALA A 288 15.43 10.01 18.21
C ALA A 288 16.46 8.97 18.67
N ASN A 289 16.65 8.82 19.98
CA ASN A 289 17.59 7.84 20.53
C ASN A 289 17.20 6.40 20.15
N LEU A 290 15.90 6.09 20.17
CA LEU A 290 15.39 4.78 19.75
C LEU A 290 15.69 4.51 18.27
N LEU A 291 15.42 5.48 17.40
CA LEU A 291 15.75 5.40 15.97
C LEU A 291 17.26 5.31 15.72
N GLY A 292 18.06 6.00 16.53
CA GLY A 292 19.52 5.91 16.50
C GLY A 292 20.04 4.53 16.86
N THR A 293 19.42 3.88 17.85
CA THR A 293 19.78 2.51 18.27
C THR A 293 19.41 1.49 17.20
N ARG A 294 18.44 1.80 16.34
CA ARG A 294 18.01 1.00 15.17
C ARG A 294 18.77 1.32 13.89
N GLU A 295 19.77 2.21 13.95
CA GLU A 295 20.52 2.70 12.78
C GLU A 295 19.63 3.35 11.71
N GLN A 296 18.44 3.84 12.08
CA GLN A 296 17.48 4.49 11.18
C GLN A 296 17.74 6.01 11.07
N VAL A 297 18.36 6.59 12.10
CA VAL A 297 18.70 8.01 12.14
C VAL A 297 20.09 8.18 12.74
N GLU A 298 20.90 9.04 12.15
CA GLU A 298 22.14 9.51 12.76
C GLU A 298 21.86 10.79 13.55
N ILE A 299 22.31 10.81 14.80
CA ILE A 299 22.15 11.93 15.72
C ILE A 299 23.47 12.70 15.78
N LEU A 300 23.46 13.97 15.35
CA LEU A 300 24.63 14.84 15.45
C LEU A 300 24.43 15.93 16.50
N PRO A 301 25.42 16.15 17.38
CA PRO A 301 25.45 17.33 18.23
C PRO A 301 25.69 18.57 17.35
N THR A 302 24.88 19.62 17.49
CA THR A 302 25.09 20.85 16.72
C THR A 302 26.34 21.58 17.23
N LEU A 303 27.37 21.69 16.38
CA LEU A 303 28.61 22.40 16.68
C LEU A 303 28.35 23.92 16.66
N GLY A 304 28.10 24.52 17.83
CA GLY A 304 27.91 25.98 17.93
C GLY A 304 27.45 26.55 19.26
N GLY A 305 27.51 25.79 20.37
CA GLY A 305 27.06 26.28 21.68
C GLY A 305 25.53 26.39 21.84
N GLY A 306 24.76 26.27 20.75
CA GLY A 306 23.32 26.04 20.80
C GLY A 306 23.05 24.59 21.18
N ARG A 307 22.23 24.36 22.22
CA ARG A 307 21.79 23.04 22.71
C ARG A 307 20.84 22.32 21.74
N GLY A 308 21.19 22.28 20.45
CA GLY A 308 20.39 21.63 19.41
C GLY A 308 20.95 20.24 19.08
N THR A 309 20.07 19.26 18.96
CA THR A 309 20.36 17.98 18.31
C THR A 309 19.89 18.05 16.86
N ALA A 310 20.72 17.69 15.90
CA ALA A 310 20.34 17.55 14.50
C ALA A 310 20.21 16.07 14.14
N LEU A 311 19.22 15.74 13.32
CA LEU A 311 18.97 14.40 12.84
C LEU A 311 19.27 14.30 11.34
N ARG A 312 19.84 13.18 10.93
CA ARG A 312 19.97 12.79 9.52
C ARG A 312 19.37 11.41 9.34
N ILE A 313 18.47 11.26 8.36
CA ILE A 313 17.91 9.95 8.05
C ILE A 313 18.97 9.08 7.35
N THR A 314 19.13 7.83 7.80
CA THR A 314 20.04 6.87 7.16
C THR A 314 19.33 6.18 6.00
N PRO A 315 20.04 5.46 5.10
CA PRO A 315 19.38 4.66 4.06
C PRO A 315 18.40 3.61 4.61
N PRO A 316 18.73 2.82 5.67
CA PRO A 316 17.75 1.94 6.31
C PRO A 316 16.53 2.67 6.88
N GLY A 317 16.74 3.85 7.48
CA GLY A 317 15.64 4.66 8.00
C GLY A 317 14.70 5.18 6.91
N LEU A 318 15.25 5.56 5.76
CA LEU A 318 14.45 6.01 4.61
C LEU A 318 13.58 4.88 4.06
N LEU A 319 14.15 3.68 3.87
CA LEU A 319 13.41 2.50 3.43
C LEU A 319 12.28 2.16 4.41
N GLU A 320 12.55 2.22 5.72
CA GLU A 320 11.53 1.97 6.73
C GLU A 320 10.44 3.06 6.73
N ALA A 321 10.81 4.33 6.56
CA ALA A 321 9.85 5.43 6.45
C ALA A 321 8.92 5.24 5.23
N GLU A 322 9.46 4.83 4.09
CA GLU A 322 8.69 4.51 2.88
C GLU A 322 7.75 3.32 3.10
N ARG A 323 8.23 2.26 3.75
CA ARG A 323 7.43 1.09 4.13
C ARG A 323 6.25 1.50 5.02
N ILE A 324 6.50 2.32 6.04
CA ILE A 324 5.47 2.86 6.93
C ILE A 324 4.47 3.70 6.13
N ALA A 325 4.96 4.60 5.26
CA ALA A 325 4.10 5.46 4.44
C ALA A 325 3.20 4.63 3.49
N GLN A 326 3.72 3.55 2.92
CA GLN A 326 2.93 2.61 2.11
C GLN A 326 1.89 1.86 2.96
N ALA A 327 2.28 1.33 4.12
CA ALA A 327 1.38 0.62 5.02
C ALA A 327 0.25 1.53 5.56
N ARG A 328 0.53 2.81 5.79
CA ARG A 328 -0.46 3.84 6.14
C ARG A 328 -1.49 4.08 5.05
N ARG A 329 -1.16 3.90 3.76
CA ARG A 329 -2.13 4.04 2.66
C ARG A 329 -3.06 2.83 2.50
N ASN A 330 -2.75 1.71 3.16
CA ASN A 330 -3.60 0.53 3.11
C ASN A 330 -4.79 0.69 4.08
N ALA A 331 -5.95 1.09 3.54
CA ALA A 331 -7.18 1.28 4.30
C ALA A 331 -7.65 -0.01 5.01
N GLY A 332 -7.48 -1.18 4.37
CA GLY A 332 -7.83 -2.48 4.96
C GLY A 332 -6.98 -2.79 6.20
N ALA A 333 -5.66 -2.62 6.09
CA ALA A 333 -4.76 -2.86 7.24
C ALA A 333 -5.02 -1.89 8.41
N ARG A 334 -5.37 -0.62 8.13
CA ARG A 334 -5.81 0.33 9.16
C ARG A 334 -7.07 -0.14 9.86
N HIS A 335 -8.06 -0.57 9.08
CA HIS A 335 -9.32 -1.07 9.59
C HIS A 335 -9.09 -2.32 10.46
N ASP A 336 -8.34 -3.30 9.96
CA ASP A 336 -8.00 -4.53 10.70
C ASP A 336 -7.27 -4.23 12.02
N HIS A 337 -6.34 -3.27 12.00
CA HIS A 337 -5.68 -2.82 13.22
C HIS A 337 -6.68 -2.21 14.21
N ALA A 338 -7.53 -1.28 13.76
CA ALA A 338 -8.56 -0.69 14.62
C ALA A 338 -9.50 -1.77 15.19
N PHE A 339 -9.94 -2.71 14.35
CA PHE A 339 -10.81 -3.82 14.72
C PHE A 339 -10.20 -4.69 15.84
N ASN A 340 -8.92 -5.05 15.68
CA ASN A 340 -8.19 -5.86 16.66
C ASN A 340 -7.91 -5.08 17.97
N GLU A 341 -7.47 -3.84 17.86
CA GLU A 341 -7.14 -3.01 19.02
C GLU A 341 -8.36 -2.60 19.84
N LEU A 342 -9.53 -2.42 19.22
CA LEU A 342 -10.78 -2.19 19.94
C LEU A 342 -11.11 -3.36 20.89
N VAL A 343 -10.92 -4.60 20.43
CA VAL A 343 -11.15 -5.79 21.25
C VAL A 343 -10.11 -5.89 22.37
N ALA A 344 -8.83 -5.71 22.06
CA ALA A 344 -7.76 -5.76 23.05
C ALA A 344 -7.91 -4.67 24.13
N SER A 345 -8.15 -3.42 23.71
CA SER A 345 -8.31 -2.26 24.58
C SER A 345 -9.55 -2.35 25.46
N ALA A 346 -10.68 -2.82 24.91
CA ALA A 346 -11.87 -3.07 25.71
C ALA A 346 -11.60 -4.18 26.73
N TYR A 347 -11.01 -5.30 26.32
CA TYR A 347 -10.75 -6.44 27.21
C TYR A 347 -9.80 -6.12 28.37
N ALA A 348 -8.84 -5.23 28.17
CA ALA A 348 -7.92 -4.78 29.21
C ALA A 348 -8.60 -4.01 30.37
N ARG A 349 -9.86 -3.57 30.19
CA ARG A 349 -10.63 -2.84 31.20
C ARG A 349 -11.49 -3.79 32.03
N GLU A 350 -11.63 -3.47 33.32
CA GLU A 350 -12.36 -4.30 34.30
C GLU A 350 -13.79 -4.67 33.86
N ARG A 351 -14.49 -3.74 33.20
CA ARG A 351 -15.88 -3.94 32.71
C ARG A 351 -15.97 -4.35 31.25
N SER A 352 -14.84 -4.56 30.58
CA SER A 352 -14.76 -4.75 29.13
C SER A 352 -15.48 -3.68 28.31
N GLU A 353 -15.47 -2.44 28.81
CA GLU A 353 -16.17 -1.28 28.26
C GLU A 353 -15.16 -0.21 27.85
N LEU A 354 -15.23 0.23 26.61
CA LEU A 354 -14.30 1.17 25.97
C LEU A 354 -15.04 2.43 25.52
N ASP A 355 -14.53 3.59 25.91
CA ASP A 355 -14.93 4.87 25.34
C ASP A 355 -14.21 5.07 24.00
N LEU A 356 -14.96 5.30 22.92
CA LEU A 356 -14.40 5.39 21.58
C LEU A 356 -13.64 6.71 21.34
N GLN A 357 -13.95 7.80 22.06
CA GLN A 357 -13.18 9.03 22.00
C GLN A 357 -11.84 8.87 22.72
N GLU A 358 -11.84 8.20 23.87
CA GLU A 358 -10.60 7.87 24.59
C GLU A 358 -9.71 6.94 23.76
N PHE A 359 -10.27 5.94 23.10
CA PHE A 359 -9.55 5.08 22.16
C PHE A 359 -8.92 5.89 21.02
N LEU A 360 -9.68 6.79 20.37
CA LEU A 360 -9.16 7.66 19.31
C LEU A 360 -8.02 8.57 19.77
N ALA A 361 -8.02 8.98 21.03
CA ALA A 361 -6.98 9.83 21.61
C ALA A 361 -5.70 9.07 21.98
N THR A 362 -5.78 7.75 22.17
CA THR A 362 -4.70 6.93 22.75
C THR A 362 -4.14 5.89 21.81
N THR A 363 -4.87 5.51 20.76
CA THR A 363 -4.47 4.47 19.81
C THR A 363 -4.02 5.06 18.48
N TYR A 364 -2.84 4.61 18.05
CA TYR A 364 -2.20 5.04 16.82
C TYR A 364 -2.06 3.83 15.88
N TYR A 365 -2.00 4.08 14.58
CA TYR A 365 -1.57 3.11 13.58
C TYR A 365 -0.33 3.65 12.89
N LEU A 366 0.81 3.03 13.21
CA LEU A 366 2.11 3.42 12.68
C LEU A 366 2.35 4.92 12.86
N GLY A 367 2.11 5.48 14.04
CA GLY A 367 2.30 6.89 14.35
C GLY A 367 1.22 7.87 13.85
N GLU A 368 0.16 7.40 13.20
CA GLU A 368 -0.99 8.27 12.87
C GLU A 368 -2.20 7.94 13.76
N PRO A 369 -2.95 8.96 14.21
CA PRO A 369 -4.22 8.71 14.88
C PRO A 369 -5.19 8.05 13.89
N HIS A 370 -6.04 7.16 14.41
CA HIS A 370 -7.09 6.57 13.58
C HIS A 370 -8.10 7.62 13.12
N ALA A 371 -8.59 7.47 11.90
CA ALA A 371 -9.73 8.25 11.44
C ALA A 371 -10.99 7.81 12.20
N VAL A 372 -11.81 8.77 12.62
CA VAL A 372 -13.06 8.53 13.35
C VAL A 372 -13.95 7.49 12.64
N ASN A 373 -14.09 7.61 11.32
CA ASN A 373 -14.94 6.69 10.55
C ASN A 373 -14.37 5.27 10.56
N THR A 374 -13.05 5.09 10.44
CA THR A 374 -12.41 3.76 10.50
C THR A 374 -12.70 3.06 11.83
N VAL A 375 -12.62 3.78 12.96
CA VAL A 375 -12.94 3.21 14.28
C VAL A 375 -14.42 2.89 14.41
N ILE A 376 -15.30 3.77 13.93
CA ILE A 376 -16.75 3.54 13.98
C ILE A 376 -17.15 2.34 13.12
N ASP A 377 -16.58 2.21 11.92
CA ASP A 377 -16.89 1.11 11.00
C ASP A 377 -16.38 -0.22 11.59
N ALA A 378 -15.15 -0.25 12.13
CA ALA A 378 -14.62 -1.41 12.84
C ALA A 378 -15.47 -1.80 14.06
N ALA A 379 -15.93 -0.81 14.84
CA ALA A 379 -16.81 -1.04 16.00
C ALA A 379 -18.17 -1.62 15.57
N ARG A 380 -18.73 -1.16 14.45
CA ARG A 380 -19.98 -1.71 13.88
C ARG A 380 -19.79 -3.13 13.38
N GLU A 381 -18.66 -3.42 12.74
CA GLU A 381 -18.34 -4.76 12.29
C GLU A 381 -18.21 -5.73 13.49
N LEU A 382 -17.58 -5.30 14.59
CA LEU A 382 -17.54 -6.09 15.84
C LEU A 382 -18.96 -6.39 16.38
N ARG A 383 -19.88 -5.43 16.29
CA ARG A 383 -21.28 -5.63 16.66
C ARG A 383 -21.99 -6.61 15.72
N ASP A 384 -21.76 -6.49 14.42
CA ASP A 384 -22.38 -7.35 13.41
C ASP A 384 -21.93 -8.81 13.56
N HIS A 385 -20.69 -9.03 13.98
CA HIS A 385 -20.17 -10.35 14.39
C HIS A 385 -20.49 -10.74 15.84
N ARG A 386 -21.35 -9.98 16.53
CA ARG A 386 -21.78 -10.22 17.92
C ARG A 386 -20.64 -10.27 18.94
N LEU A 387 -19.48 -9.70 18.61
CA LEU A 387 -18.33 -9.58 19.52
C LEU A 387 -18.49 -8.40 20.48
N ALA A 388 -19.23 -7.36 20.07
CA ALA A 388 -19.47 -6.19 20.90
C ALA A 388 -20.92 -5.68 20.85
N GLN A 389 -21.28 -4.86 21.82
CA GLN A 389 -22.47 -4.01 21.85
C GLN A 389 -22.03 -2.55 21.78
N LEU A 390 -22.81 -1.72 21.09
CA LEU A 390 -22.54 -0.30 20.93
C LEU A 390 -23.62 0.53 21.63
N ASP A 391 -23.22 1.64 22.22
CA ASP A 391 -24.10 2.62 22.86
C ASP A 391 -23.80 4.04 22.35
N PRO A 392 -24.76 4.72 21.68
CA PRO A 392 -26.02 4.17 21.19
C PRO A 392 -25.80 3.08 20.12
N PRO A 393 -26.77 2.16 19.91
CA PRO A 393 -26.65 1.07 18.93
C PRO A 393 -26.71 1.57 17.48
N GLU A 394 -27.33 2.71 17.25
CA GLU A 394 -27.48 3.37 15.95
C GLU A 394 -26.85 4.77 15.98
N GLY A 395 -26.49 5.30 14.81
CA GLY A 395 -25.86 6.61 14.69
C GLY A 395 -24.36 6.56 15.00
N ARG A 396 -23.88 7.52 15.81
CA ARG A 396 -22.46 7.66 16.19
C ARG A 396 -22.25 7.08 17.59
N PRO A 397 -21.79 5.82 17.72
CA PRO A 397 -21.57 5.22 19.02
C PRO A 397 -20.48 5.99 19.76
N THR A 398 -20.64 6.13 21.07
CA THR A 398 -19.60 6.71 21.95
C THR A 398 -18.92 5.64 22.79
N ARG A 399 -19.56 4.48 22.96
CA ARG A 399 -19.11 3.40 23.83
C ARG A 399 -19.24 2.04 23.15
N LEU A 400 -18.28 1.16 23.44
CA LEU A 400 -18.24 -0.23 23.00
C LEU A 400 -18.08 -1.15 24.22
N THR A 401 -18.94 -2.17 24.33
CA THR A 401 -18.85 -3.17 25.42
C THR A 401 -18.72 -4.57 24.82
N LEU A 402 -17.70 -5.33 25.21
CA LEU A 402 -17.53 -6.69 24.70
C LEU A 402 -18.62 -7.63 25.21
N THR A 403 -19.16 -8.45 24.30
CA THR A 403 -20.06 -9.55 24.66
C THR A 403 -19.30 -10.71 25.29
N ALA A 404 -20.00 -11.76 25.72
CA ALA A 404 -19.34 -13.00 26.14
C ALA A 404 -18.47 -13.61 25.03
N GLN A 405 -18.92 -13.52 23.76
CA GLN A 405 -18.16 -14.00 22.61
C GLN A 405 -16.92 -13.12 22.35
N GLY A 406 -17.06 -11.79 22.41
CA GLY A 406 -15.93 -10.87 22.31
C GLY A 406 -14.85 -11.11 23.37
N ARG A 407 -15.24 -11.40 24.61
CA ARG A 407 -14.29 -11.77 25.67
C ARG A 407 -13.61 -13.13 25.43
N THR A 408 -14.28 -14.08 24.79
CA THR A 408 -13.68 -15.35 24.39
C THR A 408 -12.70 -15.15 23.24
N CYS A 409 -13.06 -14.33 22.25
CA CYS A 409 -12.15 -13.87 21.20
C CYS A 409 -10.87 -13.25 21.81
N ALA A 410 -11.00 -12.27 22.70
CA ALA A 410 -9.85 -11.63 23.35
C ALA A 410 -8.98 -12.62 24.14
N ARG A 411 -9.59 -13.56 24.89
CA ARG A 411 -8.86 -14.58 25.65
C ARG A 411 -8.13 -15.60 24.81
N SER A 412 -8.56 -15.82 23.56
CA SER A 412 -7.89 -16.77 22.67
C SER A 412 -6.48 -16.35 22.27
N GLY A 413 -6.15 -15.06 22.41
CA GLY A 413 -4.88 -14.49 21.91
C GLY A 413 -4.80 -14.37 20.39
N THR A 414 -5.76 -14.91 19.65
CA THR A 414 -5.87 -14.71 18.19
C THR A 414 -6.39 -13.31 17.87
N LYS A 415 -6.02 -12.78 16.70
CA LYS A 415 -6.58 -11.53 16.21
C LYS A 415 -8.08 -11.69 16.03
N ALA A 416 -8.84 -10.66 16.35
CA ALA A 416 -10.29 -10.67 16.21
C ALA A 416 -10.72 -10.90 14.74
N SER A 417 -9.98 -10.36 13.77
CA SER A 417 -10.21 -10.63 12.34
C SER A 417 -10.11 -12.12 12.00
N ASP A 418 -9.08 -12.80 12.54
CA ASP A 418 -8.84 -14.22 12.31
C ASP A 418 -9.88 -15.07 13.04
N TYR A 419 -10.25 -14.65 14.26
CA TYR A 419 -11.32 -15.26 15.03
C TYR A 419 -12.64 -15.23 14.25
N VAL A 420 -13.06 -14.06 13.73
CA VAL A 420 -14.28 -13.93 12.93
C VAL A 420 -14.24 -14.82 11.68
N THR A 421 -13.12 -14.81 10.96
CA THR A 421 -12.94 -15.60 9.73
C THR A 421 -13.08 -17.09 10.01
N SER A 422 -12.52 -17.56 11.14
CA SER A 422 -12.61 -18.96 11.58
C SER A 422 -14.03 -19.41 11.96
N GLN A 423 -14.91 -18.48 12.34
CA GLN A 423 -16.29 -18.80 12.73
C GLN A 423 -17.25 -18.86 11.54
N ASN A 424 -17.00 -18.06 10.48
CA ASN A 424 -17.93 -17.89 9.38
C ASN A 424 -17.72 -18.86 8.21
N THR A 425 -16.59 -19.57 8.16
CA THR A 425 -16.33 -20.53 7.09
C THR A 425 -16.47 -21.96 7.62
N PRO A 426 -17.57 -22.68 7.31
CA PRO A 426 -17.60 -24.12 7.43
C PRO A 426 -16.67 -24.71 6.34
N GLY A 427 -15.40 -24.86 6.67
CA GLY A 427 -14.33 -25.27 5.75
C GLY A 427 -13.03 -24.51 6.00
N ILE A 428 -11.89 -25.18 5.82
CA ILE A 428 -10.55 -24.62 6.06
C ILE A 428 -10.31 -23.45 5.10
N GLN A 429 -9.97 -22.27 5.64
CA GLN A 429 -9.39 -21.18 4.86
C GLN A 429 -7.91 -21.06 5.19
N PHE A 430 -7.07 -21.28 4.17
CA PHE A 430 -5.63 -21.14 4.26
C PHE A 430 -5.24 -19.66 4.19
N ASN A 431 -4.74 -19.09 5.29
CA ASN A 431 -4.02 -17.82 5.25
C ASN A 431 -2.53 -18.10 5.09
N GLN A 432 -2.06 -18.07 3.84
CA GLN A 432 -0.64 -18.32 3.51
C GLN A 432 0.22 -17.11 3.89
N TYR A 433 1.05 -17.27 4.93
CA TYR A 433 2.17 -16.36 5.19
C TYR A 433 3.40 -16.88 4.45
N ASN A 434 3.73 -16.28 3.31
CA ASN A 434 4.96 -16.61 2.59
C ASN A 434 6.19 -16.13 3.38
N TYR A 435 6.79 -17.04 4.14
CA TYR A 435 8.13 -16.93 4.69
C TYR A 435 9.08 -17.77 3.82
N ALA A 436 9.48 -17.24 2.66
CA ALA A 436 10.62 -17.76 1.90
C ALA A 436 11.69 -16.67 1.91
N GLY A 437 12.90 -17.04 2.38
CA GLY A 437 13.86 -16.10 2.91
C GLY A 437 14.55 -15.21 1.88
N SER A 438 14.49 -13.91 2.11
CA SER A 438 15.64 -13.01 2.11
C SER A 438 15.20 -11.73 2.82
N THR A 439 16.07 -11.19 3.67
CA THR A 439 15.85 -9.98 4.47
C THR A 439 15.29 -8.83 3.62
N GLY A 440 14.05 -8.42 3.91
CA GLY A 440 13.49 -7.14 3.46
C GLY A 440 12.36 -7.23 2.43
N ALA A 441 11.23 -7.85 2.78
CA ALA A 441 9.88 -7.46 2.32
C ALA A 441 8.84 -8.40 2.94
N GLN A 442 8.31 -8.02 4.10
CA GLN A 442 7.12 -8.67 4.65
C GLN A 442 5.87 -7.86 4.32
N GLY A 443 4.91 -8.52 3.66
CA GLY A 443 3.50 -8.18 3.75
C GLY A 443 2.78 -7.98 2.43
N GLN A 444 2.26 -9.05 1.84
CA GLN A 444 0.97 -9.00 1.14
C GLN A 444 0.17 -10.28 1.42
N TYR A 445 -1.04 -10.09 1.95
CA TYR A 445 -2.07 -11.11 2.08
C TYR A 445 -2.50 -11.54 0.67
N VAL A 446 -1.89 -12.58 0.16
CA VAL A 446 -2.41 -13.31 -0.99
C VAL A 446 -3.09 -14.55 -0.40
N THR A 447 -4.41 -14.51 -0.29
CA THR A 447 -5.22 -15.70 -0.02
C THR A 447 -5.22 -16.55 -1.30
N GLN A 448 -4.14 -17.28 -1.54
CA GLN A 448 -4.13 -18.35 -2.53
C GLN A 448 -4.65 -19.59 -1.83
N ASN A 449 -5.82 -20.07 -2.28
CA ASN A 449 -6.33 -21.40 -1.95
C ASN A 449 -5.45 -22.46 -2.64
N ALA A 450 -4.19 -22.58 -2.24
CA ALA A 450 -3.32 -23.66 -2.66
C ALA A 450 -3.60 -24.86 -1.75
N GLY A 451 -4.74 -25.53 -1.98
CA GLY A 451 -4.99 -26.82 -1.35
C GLY A 451 -3.83 -27.77 -1.67
N LEU A 452 -3.29 -28.43 -0.63
CA LEU A 452 -2.29 -29.47 -0.80
C LEU A 452 -2.88 -30.55 -1.73
N ARG A 453 -2.18 -30.90 -2.80
CA ARG A 453 -2.64 -31.99 -3.66
C ARG A 453 -2.58 -33.31 -2.88
N PRO A 454 -3.49 -34.28 -3.11
CA PRO A 454 -3.47 -35.57 -2.40
C PRO A 454 -2.11 -36.26 -2.42
N GLU A 455 -1.35 -36.12 -3.51
CA GLU A 455 -0.02 -36.71 -3.64
C GLU A 455 1.01 -36.02 -2.73
N GLN A 456 0.91 -34.70 -2.56
CA GLN A 456 1.77 -33.95 -1.64
C GLN A 456 1.47 -34.30 -0.18
N PHE A 457 0.19 -34.58 0.13
CA PHE A 457 -0.22 -34.96 1.47
C PHE A 457 0.26 -36.38 1.81
N ALA A 458 0.07 -37.33 0.90
CA ALA A 458 0.60 -38.68 1.05
C ALA A 458 2.13 -38.69 1.23
N GLU A 459 2.84 -37.85 0.47
CA GLU A 459 4.29 -37.68 0.59
C GLU A 459 4.70 -37.09 1.94
N MET A 460 3.98 -36.08 2.44
CA MET A 460 4.22 -35.53 3.79
C MET A 460 4.02 -36.59 4.88
N VAL A 461 2.93 -37.36 4.81
CA VAL A 461 2.65 -38.45 5.77
C VAL A 461 3.78 -39.49 5.73
N ARG A 462 4.27 -39.86 4.53
CA ARG A 462 5.42 -40.75 4.37
C ARG A 462 6.68 -40.18 5.04
N GLN A 463 7.00 -38.91 4.80
CA GLN A 463 8.15 -38.23 5.41
C GLN A 463 8.04 -38.17 6.94
N LEU A 464 6.85 -37.93 7.49
CA LEU A 464 6.62 -37.96 8.94
C LEU A 464 6.93 -39.34 9.54
N ARG A 465 6.47 -40.43 8.90
CA ARG A 465 6.79 -41.80 9.35
C ARG A 465 8.29 -42.09 9.31
N GLU A 466 8.99 -41.59 8.29
CA GLU A 466 10.44 -41.76 8.13
C GLU A 466 11.27 -40.95 9.14
N LEU A 467 10.74 -39.82 9.61
CA LEU A 467 11.38 -39.01 10.64
C LEU A 467 11.24 -39.59 12.05
N ALA A 468 10.18 -40.37 12.32
CA ALA A 468 9.88 -40.87 13.67
C ALA A 468 11.08 -41.54 14.40
N PRO A 469 11.92 -42.37 13.76
CA PRO A 469 13.07 -42.98 14.43
C PRO A 469 14.19 -42.00 14.81
N ALA A 470 14.24 -40.82 14.19
CA ALA A 470 15.30 -39.83 14.37
C ALA A 470 14.95 -38.74 15.39
N LEU A 471 13.69 -38.66 15.82
CA LEU A 471 13.20 -37.67 16.78
C LEU A 471 13.32 -38.21 18.21
N ASP A 472 13.64 -37.34 19.17
CA ASP A 472 13.65 -37.68 20.60
C ASP A 472 12.23 -37.59 21.18
N VAL A 473 11.36 -38.51 20.75
CA VAL A 473 9.94 -38.59 21.12
C VAL A 473 9.53 -40.04 21.35
N ASP A 474 8.38 -40.26 22.01
CA ASP A 474 7.77 -41.59 22.03
C ASP A 474 7.33 -41.96 20.60
N GLN A 475 8.08 -42.87 19.98
CA GLN A 475 7.84 -43.28 18.59
C GLN A 475 6.44 -43.87 18.38
N SER A 476 5.88 -44.53 19.40
CA SER A 476 4.55 -45.13 19.29
C SER A 476 3.46 -44.07 19.28
N GLU A 477 3.60 -43.04 20.12
CA GLU A 477 2.70 -41.89 20.15
C GLU A 477 2.83 -41.05 18.88
N PHE A 478 4.06 -40.77 18.43
CA PHE A 478 4.30 -40.02 17.21
C PHE A 478 3.69 -40.71 15.98
N VAL A 479 3.97 -42.00 15.78
CA VAL A 479 3.40 -42.76 14.66
C VAL A 479 1.88 -42.81 14.75
N HIS A 480 1.32 -42.97 15.95
CA HIS A 480 -0.14 -42.93 16.14
C HIS A 480 -0.74 -41.62 15.64
N GLU A 481 -0.14 -40.47 15.98
CA GLU A 481 -0.63 -39.17 15.48
C GLU A 481 -0.47 -38.99 13.97
N VAL A 482 0.57 -39.56 13.36
CA VAL A 482 0.71 -39.58 11.90
C VAL A 482 -0.42 -40.38 11.24
N GLU A 483 -0.81 -41.51 11.83
CA GLU A 483 -1.95 -42.29 11.34
C GLU A 483 -3.29 -41.54 11.54
N VAL A 484 -3.49 -40.89 12.69
CA VAL A 484 -4.66 -40.02 12.92
C VAL A 484 -4.72 -38.88 11.91
N LEU A 485 -3.58 -38.26 11.59
CA LEU A 485 -3.50 -37.21 10.57
C LEU A 485 -3.91 -37.73 9.18
N ALA A 486 -3.46 -38.94 8.83
CA ALA A 486 -3.65 -39.58 7.54
C ALA A 486 -5.06 -40.19 7.33
N ASP A 487 -5.78 -40.51 8.41
CA ASP A 487 -7.10 -41.14 8.34
C ASP A 487 -8.18 -40.15 7.87
N GLU A 488 -8.60 -40.28 6.62
CA GLU A 488 -9.64 -39.45 6.02
C GLU A 488 -11.04 -39.70 6.60
N SER A 489 -11.25 -40.80 7.32
CA SER A 489 -12.52 -41.12 7.95
C SER A 489 -12.74 -40.39 9.29
N LEU A 490 -11.69 -39.83 9.88
CA LEU A 490 -11.77 -39.07 11.12
C LEU A 490 -12.25 -37.63 10.88
N GLU A 491 -12.91 -37.09 11.89
CA GLU A 491 -13.34 -35.68 11.91
C GLU A 491 -12.14 -34.74 11.75
N LEU A 492 -12.30 -33.69 10.95
CA LEU A 492 -11.22 -32.75 10.65
C LEU A 492 -10.59 -32.14 11.91
N SER A 493 -11.40 -31.89 12.94
CA SER A 493 -10.93 -31.34 14.21
C SER A 493 -9.96 -32.27 14.95
N GLU A 494 -10.11 -33.58 14.81
CA GLU A 494 -9.25 -34.59 15.41
C GLU A 494 -7.92 -34.67 14.67
N ARG A 495 -7.98 -34.70 13.34
CA ARG A 495 -6.81 -34.66 12.45
C ARG A 495 -5.97 -33.39 12.67
N ARG A 496 -6.62 -32.23 12.89
CA ARG A 496 -5.92 -30.97 13.18
C ARG A 496 -5.18 -31.01 14.51
N ARG A 497 -5.82 -31.54 15.57
CA ARG A 497 -5.16 -31.72 16.88
C ARG A 497 -3.94 -32.64 16.78
N ALA A 498 -4.03 -33.70 15.98
CA ALA A 498 -2.90 -34.58 15.70
C ALA A 498 -1.75 -33.82 15.01
N GLY A 499 -2.06 -33.04 13.99
CA GLY A 499 -1.05 -32.22 13.32
C GLY A 499 -0.44 -31.14 14.21
N ASP A 500 -1.21 -30.50 15.10
CA ASP A 500 -0.66 -29.52 16.06
C ASP A 500 0.32 -30.19 17.05
N ARG A 501 0.01 -31.42 17.50
CA ARG A 501 0.95 -32.21 18.32
C ARG A 501 2.21 -32.57 17.54
N LEU A 502 2.06 -33.05 16.29
CA LEU A 502 3.17 -33.35 15.39
C LEU A 502 4.07 -32.13 15.15
N ARG A 503 3.47 -30.94 14.94
CA ARG A 503 4.20 -29.68 14.82
C ARG A 503 5.02 -29.40 16.08
N GLY A 504 4.41 -29.49 17.26
CA GLY A 504 5.10 -29.26 18.54
C GLY A 504 6.32 -30.17 18.72
N TRP A 505 6.20 -31.45 18.37
CA TRP A 505 7.34 -32.38 18.40
C TRP A 505 8.43 -32.04 17.38
N LEU A 506 8.06 -31.68 16.16
CA LEU A 506 9.02 -31.29 15.12
C LEU A 506 9.75 -29.99 15.45
N GLU A 507 9.06 -28.98 16.00
CA GLU A 507 9.66 -27.73 16.46
C GLU A 507 10.67 -27.97 17.60
N ALA A 508 10.34 -28.86 18.55
CA ALA A 508 11.26 -29.25 19.62
C ALA A 508 12.54 -29.95 19.12
N ASN A 509 12.53 -30.48 17.89
CA ASN A 509 13.61 -31.26 17.29
C ASN A 509 14.26 -30.60 16.05
N GLN A 510 13.96 -29.32 15.76
CA GLN A 510 14.41 -28.60 14.55
C GLN A 510 15.94 -28.57 14.32
N GLY A 511 16.74 -28.80 15.37
CA GLY A 511 18.22 -28.83 15.29
C GLY A 511 18.84 -30.23 15.23
N ALA A 512 18.07 -31.29 15.44
CA ALA A 512 18.61 -32.65 15.56
C ALA A 512 18.58 -33.42 14.23
N VAL A 513 17.62 -33.11 13.34
CA VAL A 513 17.36 -33.90 12.13
C VAL A 513 17.23 -32.99 10.90
N GLY A 514 18.04 -33.25 9.87
CA GLY A 514 17.93 -32.57 8.59
C GLY A 514 16.61 -32.91 7.89
N GLY A 515 15.92 -31.90 7.34
CA GLY A 515 14.65 -32.06 6.62
C GLY A 515 13.39 -31.74 7.43
N VAL A 516 13.49 -31.57 8.75
CA VAL A 516 12.36 -31.17 9.62
C VAL A 516 11.72 -29.86 9.17
N GLN A 517 12.50 -28.91 8.67
CA GLN A 517 11.98 -27.61 8.20
C GLN A 517 11.07 -27.74 6.98
N THR A 518 11.39 -28.66 6.06
CA THR A 518 10.56 -28.93 4.89
C THR A 518 9.23 -29.53 5.32
N VAL A 519 9.25 -30.51 6.22
CA VAL A 519 8.04 -31.14 6.75
C VAL A 519 7.20 -30.17 7.57
N LEU A 520 7.83 -29.33 8.41
CA LEU A 520 7.13 -28.26 9.14
C LEU A 520 6.45 -27.24 8.22
N SER A 521 7.08 -26.91 7.08
CA SER A 521 6.48 -26.01 6.11
C SER A 521 5.22 -26.63 5.48
N VAL A 522 5.28 -27.91 5.09
CA VAL A 522 4.15 -28.62 4.47
C VAL A 522 3.05 -28.93 5.49
N LEU A 523 3.41 -29.33 6.71
CA LEU A 523 2.48 -29.52 7.82
C LEU A 523 1.85 -28.19 8.25
N GLY A 524 2.62 -27.10 8.15
CA GLY A 524 2.17 -25.71 8.20
C GLY A 524 1.00 -25.44 7.26
N LEU A 525 1.17 -25.81 5.98
CA LEU A 525 0.15 -25.68 4.94
C LEU A 525 -1.05 -26.61 5.15
N PHE A 526 -0.89 -27.75 5.83
CA PHE A 526 -2.02 -28.65 6.12
C PHE A 526 -2.88 -28.18 7.30
N LEU A 527 -2.28 -27.52 8.29
CA LEU A 527 -2.95 -27.13 9.55
C LEU A 527 -3.42 -25.68 9.59
N GLY A 528 -2.79 -24.81 8.80
CA GLY A 528 -3.30 -23.47 8.50
C GLY A 528 -4.49 -23.56 7.56
#